data_AF-A0A5J4T6E2-F1
#
_entry.id   AF-A0A5J4T6E2-F1
#
_cell.length_a   1.000
_cell.length_b   1.000
_cell.length_c   1.000
_cell.angle_alpha   90.00
_cell.angle_beta   90.00
_cell.angle_gamma   90.00
#
_symmetry.space_group_name_H-M   'P 1'
#
loop_
_entity.id
_entity.type
_entity.pdbx_description
1 polymer ?
#
loop_
_entity_poly.entity_id
_entity_poly.type
_entity_poly.pdbx_seq_one_letter_code
_entity_poly.pdbx_strand_id
1 'polypeptide(L)'
;MMAKMKCIDRPPEVEDNLLWDLLSKLLEFDPEKRITAEEALQYQYFIGLEAAANISPEQQELAKQAAQSELEGDKIIDKIDKDPTFIIAESEMKKLLQSSNPQYPLQEQTNIKQGKENDEDISDDEQLKLAMQISLQDKQQEPQL
;
A
#
# COMPACT_ATOMS: atom_id res chain seq x y z
N MET A 1 22.30 2.78 45.98
CA MET A 1 20.86 2.84 45.69
C MET A 1 20.74 2.84 44.17
N MET A 2 20.17 1.80 43.54
CA MET A 2 20.01 1.78 42.08
C MET A 2 18.85 2.71 41.71
N ALA A 3 19.11 3.70 40.86
CA ALA A 3 18.08 4.61 40.39
C ALA A 3 17.13 3.86 39.45
N LYS A 4 15.84 3.81 39.79
CA LYS A 4 14.80 3.32 38.88
C LYS A 4 14.67 4.33 37.74
N MET A 5 15.08 3.96 36.53
CA MET A 5 14.89 4.80 35.35
C MET A 5 13.39 4.96 35.08
N LYS A 6 13.00 6.13 34.55
CA LYS A 6 11.61 6.39 34.14
C LYS A 6 11.30 5.47 32.95
N CYS A 7 10.18 4.77 33.01
CA CYS A 7 9.61 4.03 31.89
C CYS A 7 8.21 4.58 31.60
N ILE A 8 7.76 4.46 30.36
CA ILE A 8 6.38 4.76 30.00
C ILE A 8 5.56 3.51 30.28
N ASP A 9 4.56 3.63 31.15
CA ASP A 9 3.62 2.54 31.41
C ASP A 9 2.65 2.39 30.22
N ARG A 10 2.24 1.16 29.94
CA ARG A 10 1.31 0.85 28.86
C ARG A 10 -0.05 1.49 29.11
N PRO A 11 -0.53 2.39 28.23
CA PRO A 11 -1.90 2.88 28.30
C PRO A 11 -2.88 1.73 28.04
N PRO A 12 -4.03 1.68 28.74
CA PRO A 12 -5.02 0.62 28.56
C PRO A 12 -5.64 0.60 27.15
N GLU A 13 -5.59 1.70 26.40
CA GLU A 13 -6.11 1.83 25.03
C GLU A 13 -5.26 1.06 23.99
N VAL A 14 -4.00 0.77 24.31
CA VAL A 14 -3.12 0.03 23.41
C VAL A 14 -3.27 -1.46 23.70
N GLU A 15 -4.15 -2.15 22.98
CA GLU A 15 -4.41 -3.59 23.16
C GLU A 15 -3.42 -4.49 22.40
N ASP A 16 -2.83 -3.99 21.32
CA ASP A 16 -1.86 -4.71 20.51
C ASP A 16 -0.49 -4.81 21.22
N ASN A 17 -0.05 -6.05 21.45
CA ASN A 17 1.22 -6.36 22.10
C ASN A 17 2.43 -6.07 21.21
N LEU A 18 2.33 -6.30 19.89
CA LEU A 18 3.41 -6.05 18.95
C LEU A 18 3.64 -4.55 18.79
N LEU A 19 2.55 -3.79 18.69
CA LEU A 19 2.60 -2.32 18.68
C LEU A 19 3.23 -1.78 19.97
N TRP A 20 2.76 -2.26 21.13
CA TRP A 20 3.30 -1.79 22.41
C TRP A 20 4.77 -2.13 22.59
N ASP A 21 5.20 -3.35 22.21
CA ASP A 21 6.60 -3.75 22.31
C ASP A 21 7.49 -2.82 21.47
N LEU A 22 7.11 -2.54 20.22
CA LEU A 22 7.82 -1.58 19.36
C LEU A 22 7.87 -0.18 19.98
N LEU A 23 6.72 0.35 20.43
CA LEU A 23 6.65 1.70 21.04
C LEU A 23 7.52 1.81 22.29
N SER A 24 7.55 0.77 23.12
CA SER A 24 8.37 0.75 24.34
C SER A 24 9.86 0.89 24.05
N LYS A 25 10.33 0.38 22.91
CA LYS A 25 11.72 0.43 22.46
C LYS A 25 12.07 1.75 21.76
N LEU A 26 11.12 2.33 21.02
CA LEU A 26 11.27 3.64 20.38
C LEU A 26 11.25 4.79 21.41
N LEU A 27 10.46 4.65 22.46
CA LEU A 27 10.28 5.65 23.51
C LEU A 27 11.19 5.43 24.72
N GLU A 28 12.28 4.66 24.55
CA GLU A 28 13.31 4.51 25.57
C GLU A 28 13.99 5.87 25.86
N PHE A 29 14.11 6.18 27.15
CA PHE A 29 14.64 7.46 27.62
C PHE A 29 16.17 7.50 27.51
N ASP A 30 16.82 6.36 27.70
CA ASP A 30 18.26 6.22 27.50
C ASP A 30 18.58 6.14 25.99
N PRO A 31 19.21 7.17 25.39
CA PRO A 31 19.46 7.18 23.95
C PRO A 31 20.37 6.04 23.49
N GLU A 32 21.25 5.53 24.36
CA GLU A 32 22.13 4.40 24.03
C GLU A 32 21.38 3.06 23.99
N LYS A 33 20.19 2.99 24.59
CA LYS A 33 19.34 1.79 24.59
C LYS A 33 18.14 1.89 23.64
N ARG A 34 17.89 3.07 23.08
CA ARG A 34 16.83 3.29 22.10
C ARG A 34 17.19 2.57 20.81
N ILE A 35 16.25 1.80 20.28
CA ILE A 35 16.47 1.08 19.01
C ILE A 35 16.68 2.06 17.86
N THR A 36 17.51 1.66 16.91
CA THR A 36 17.73 2.41 15.67
C THR A 36 16.55 2.23 14.71
N ALA A 37 16.48 3.09 13.69
CA ALA A 37 15.47 2.96 12.64
C ALA A 37 15.62 1.63 11.86
N GLU A 38 16.86 1.20 11.61
CA GLU A 38 17.13 -0.07 10.92
C GLU A 38 16.63 -1.28 11.73
N GLU A 39 16.89 -1.30 13.03
CA GLU A 39 16.38 -2.34 13.94
C GLU A 39 14.85 -2.29 14.05
N ALA A 40 14.27 -1.09 14.13
CA ALA A 40 12.82 -0.93 14.22
C ALA A 40 12.09 -1.50 12.99
N LEU A 41 12.65 -1.35 11.78
CA LEU A 41 12.06 -1.92 10.56
C LEU A 41 12.02 -3.45 10.54
N GLN A 42 12.83 -4.11 11.36
CA GLN A 42 12.84 -5.58 11.48
C GLN A 42 11.84 -6.11 12.52
N TYR A 43 11.09 -5.23 13.21
CA TYR A 43 10.10 -5.67 14.20
C TYR A 43 8.90 -6.33 13.55
N GLN A 44 8.35 -7.34 14.24
CA GLN A 44 7.19 -8.12 13.80
C GLN A 44 5.97 -7.24 13.44
N TYR A 45 5.84 -6.06 14.05
CA TYR A 45 4.81 -5.09 13.72
C TYR A 45 4.83 -4.67 12.23
N PHE A 46 6.01 -4.57 11.61
CA PHE A 46 6.15 -4.18 10.20
C PHE A 46 6.26 -5.36 9.22
N ILE A 47 6.75 -6.52 9.68
CA ILE A 47 6.99 -7.69 8.82
C ILE A 47 5.98 -8.83 9.00
N GLY A 48 5.12 -8.72 10.01
CA GLY A 48 4.19 -9.78 10.39
C GLY A 48 2.97 -9.89 9.49
N LEU A 49 2.22 -10.97 9.66
CA LEU A 49 0.96 -11.20 8.93
C LEU A 49 -0.07 -10.08 9.19
N GLU A 50 -0.03 -9.47 10.38
CA GLU A 50 -0.88 -8.32 10.72
C GLU A 50 -0.53 -7.08 9.89
N ALA A 51 0.73 -6.91 9.47
CA ALA A 51 1.12 -5.81 8.59
C ALA A 51 0.46 -5.95 7.20
N ALA A 52 0.31 -7.17 6.70
CA ALA A 52 -0.43 -7.42 5.46
C ALA A 52 -1.93 -7.13 5.61
N ALA A 53 -2.51 -7.32 6.80
CA ALA A 53 -3.89 -6.96 7.08
C ALA A 53 -4.11 -5.43 7.18
N ASN A 54 -3.05 -4.66 7.43
CA ASN A 54 -3.10 -3.19 7.48
C ASN A 54 -3.05 -2.52 6.10
N ILE A 55 -2.89 -3.29 5.02
CA ILE A 55 -3.03 -2.76 3.67
C ILE A 55 -4.49 -2.39 3.45
N SER A 56 -4.76 -1.12 3.25
CA SER A 56 -6.13 -0.61 3.10
C SER A 56 -6.78 -1.14 1.80
N PRO A 57 -8.12 -1.28 1.78
CA PRO A 57 -8.85 -1.60 0.55
C PRO A 57 -8.54 -0.61 -0.58
N GLU A 58 -8.34 0.67 -0.27
CA GLU A 58 -8.00 1.71 -1.23
C GLU A 58 -6.64 1.47 -1.88
N GLN A 59 -5.63 1.06 -1.11
CA GLN A 59 -4.32 0.69 -1.66
C GLN A 59 -4.43 -0.52 -2.59
N GLN A 60 -5.24 -1.52 -2.23
CA GLN A 60 -5.47 -2.68 -3.08
C GLN A 60 -6.19 -2.29 -4.38
N GLU A 61 -7.17 -1.40 -4.30
CA GLU A 61 -7.93 -0.93 -5.45
C GLU A 61 -7.07 -0.13 -6.43
N LEU A 62 -6.23 0.77 -5.92
CA LEU A 62 -5.27 1.51 -6.76
C LEU A 62 -4.31 0.57 -7.50
N ALA A 63 -3.79 -0.45 -6.82
CA ALA A 63 -2.91 -1.44 -7.42
C ALA A 63 -3.62 -2.25 -8.54
N LYS A 64 -4.91 -2.59 -8.34
CA LYS A 64 -5.73 -3.26 -9.36
C LYS A 64 -5.97 -2.36 -10.57
N GLN A 65 -6.29 -1.08 -10.34
CA GLN A 65 -6.51 -0.11 -11.42
C GLN A 65 -5.25 0.11 -12.26
N ALA A 66 -4.09 0.17 -11.62
CA ALA A 66 -2.80 0.21 -12.32
C ALA A 66 -2.60 -1.04 -13.19
N ALA A 67 -2.85 -2.24 -12.63
CA ALA A 67 -2.75 -3.50 -13.38
C ALA A 67 -3.72 -3.56 -14.57
N GLN A 68 -4.95 -3.06 -14.40
CA GLN A 68 -5.92 -2.98 -15.48
C GLN A 68 -5.47 -2.00 -16.58
N SER A 69 -4.94 -0.84 -16.19
CA SER A 69 -4.46 0.18 -17.13
C SER A 69 -3.30 -0.34 -17.99
N GLU A 70 -2.39 -1.14 -17.41
CA GLU A 70 -1.33 -1.84 -18.15
C GLU A 70 -1.91 -2.81 -19.21
N LEU A 71 -2.95 -3.57 -18.86
CA LEU A 71 -3.64 -4.47 -19.79
C LEU A 71 -4.35 -3.71 -20.92
N GLU A 72 -4.86 -2.51 -20.63
CA GLU A 72 -5.46 -1.59 -21.61
C GLU A 72 -4.40 -0.89 -22.50
N GLY A 73 -3.11 -1.11 -22.23
CA GLY A 73 -2.00 -0.67 -23.06
C GLY A 73 -1.26 0.57 -22.54
N ASP A 74 -1.50 0.99 -21.28
CA ASP A 74 -0.71 2.03 -20.64
C ASP A 74 0.71 1.54 -20.38
N LYS A 75 1.69 2.19 -21.02
CA LYS A 75 3.12 1.86 -20.94
C LYS A 75 3.84 2.61 -19.83
N ILE A 76 3.15 3.49 -19.12
CA ILE A 76 3.70 4.27 -18.01
C ILE A 76 3.69 3.44 -16.72
N ILE A 77 2.73 2.50 -16.59
CA ILE A 77 2.61 1.61 -15.43
C ILE A 77 3.86 0.74 -15.25
N ASP A 78 4.45 0.78 -14.06
CA ASP A 78 5.56 -0.08 -13.65
C ASP A 78 5.09 -1.14 -12.64
N LYS A 79 5.95 -2.12 -12.36
CA LYS A 79 5.74 -3.17 -11.34
C LYS A 79 5.42 -2.61 -9.95
N ILE A 80 5.90 -1.41 -9.62
CA ILE A 80 5.65 -0.76 -8.32
C ILE A 80 4.23 -0.23 -8.19
N ASP A 81 3.60 0.20 -9.28
CA ASP A 81 2.23 0.74 -9.27
C ASP A 81 1.19 -0.35 -9.01
N LYS A 82 1.56 -1.60 -9.32
CA LYS A 82 0.73 -2.80 -9.15
C LYS A 82 0.92 -3.49 -7.80
N ASP A 83 1.82 -2.97 -6.96
CA ASP A 83 2.11 -3.54 -5.64
C ASP A 83 1.47 -2.66 -4.55
N PRO A 84 0.39 -3.12 -3.88
CA PRO A 84 -0.27 -2.35 -2.84
C PRO A 84 0.56 -2.23 -1.55
N THR A 85 1.67 -2.97 -1.45
CA THR A 85 2.61 -2.94 -0.31
C THR A 85 3.74 -1.93 -0.51
N PHE A 86 3.93 -1.44 -1.74
CA PHE A 86 5.06 -0.59 -2.05
C PHE A 86 4.87 0.83 -1.51
N ILE A 87 5.74 1.24 -0.59
CA ILE A 87 5.75 2.57 0.02
C ILE A 87 7.11 3.21 -0.24
N ILE A 88 7.12 4.41 -0.82
CA ILE A 88 8.34 5.21 -0.98
C ILE A 88 8.51 6.12 0.24
N ALA A 89 9.64 6.00 0.92
CA ALA A 89 10.01 6.93 1.99
C ALA A 89 10.12 8.36 1.45
N GLU A 90 9.56 9.35 2.17
CA GLU A 90 9.54 10.75 1.74
C GLU A 90 10.96 11.31 1.46
N SER A 91 11.97 10.83 2.18
CA SER A 91 13.38 11.19 1.94
C SER A 91 13.87 10.76 0.56
N GLU A 92 13.51 9.57 0.11
CA GLU A 92 13.85 9.06 -1.23
C GLU A 92 13.06 9.82 -2.30
N MET A 93 11.79 10.12 -2.04
CA MET A 93 10.97 10.96 -2.92
C MET A 93 11.58 12.37 -3.08
N LYS A 94 12.05 12.98 -1.98
CA LYS A 94 12.74 14.29 -2.01
C LYS A 94 14.04 14.24 -2.81
N LYS A 95 14.83 13.17 -2.70
CA LYS A 95 16.05 12.99 -3.52
C LYS A 95 15.71 12.88 -5.00
N LEU A 96 14.65 12.15 -5.35
CA LEU A 96 14.17 12.04 -6.73
C LEU A 96 13.76 13.43 -7.27
N LEU A 97 12.98 14.20 -6.51
CA LEU A 97 12.57 15.55 -6.91
C LEU A 97 13.76 16.53 -7.03
N GLN A 98 14.78 16.39 -6.20
CA GLN A 98 15.98 17.24 -6.23
C GLN A 98 16.96 16.87 -7.36
N SER A 99 17.01 15.60 -7.77
CA SER A 99 17.87 15.11 -8.86
C SER A 99 17.22 15.19 -10.24
N SER A 100 15.92 15.43 -10.30
CA SER A 100 15.17 15.61 -11.54
C SER A 100 15.46 16.98 -12.18
N ASN A 101 16.24 17.00 -13.26
CA ASN A 101 16.13 18.07 -14.26
C ASN A 101 14.71 17.94 -14.89
N PRO A 102 13.92 19.01 -15.10
CA PRO A 102 12.47 18.95 -15.36
C PRO A 102 12.11 18.50 -16.78
N GLN A 103 12.81 17.48 -17.31
CA GLN A 103 12.57 16.93 -18.64
C GLN A 103 11.30 16.07 -18.70
N TYR A 104 10.83 15.58 -17.55
CA TYR A 104 9.53 14.95 -17.42
C TYR A 104 8.56 15.95 -16.78
N PRO A 105 7.56 16.46 -17.53
CA PRO A 105 6.48 17.18 -16.88
C PRO A 105 5.77 16.22 -15.93
N LEU A 106 5.63 16.63 -14.67
CA LEU A 106 4.59 16.10 -13.79
C LEU A 106 3.28 16.37 -14.51
N GLN A 107 2.76 15.36 -15.20
CA GLN A 107 1.46 15.48 -15.82
C GLN A 107 0.45 15.51 -14.68
N GLU A 108 -0.12 16.70 -14.40
CA GLU A 108 -1.31 16.79 -13.58
C GLU A 108 -2.32 15.83 -14.22
N GLN A 109 -2.67 14.75 -13.51
CA GLN A 109 -3.80 13.92 -13.90
C GLN A 109 -5.08 14.71 -13.60
N THR A 110 -5.34 15.77 -14.36
CA THR A 110 -6.67 16.38 -14.44
C THR A 110 -7.53 15.47 -15.31
N ASN A 111 -7.94 14.34 -14.75
CA ASN A 111 -9.10 13.57 -15.18
C ASN A 111 -9.53 12.67 -14.02
N ILE A 112 -9.85 13.28 -12.88
CA ILE A 112 -10.98 12.79 -12.11
C ILE A 112 -12.17 12.98 -13.06
N LYS A 113 -12.48 11.95 -13.86
CA LYS A 113 -13.83 11.82 -14.37
C LYS A 113 -14.68 11.93 -13.13
N GLN A 114 -15.46 13.01 -13.02
CA GLN A 114 -16.57 13.06 -12.10
C GLN A 114 -17.35 11.77 -12.39
N GLY A 115 -17.16 10.76 -11.53
CA GLY A 115 -18.06 9.65 -11.44
C GLY A 115 -19.39 10.31 -11.17
N LYS A 116 -20.24 10.34 -12.20
CA LYS A 116 -21.65 10.56 -11.95
C LYS A 116 -22.04 9.43 -11.01
N GLU A 117 -22.44 9.80 -9.80
CA GLU A 117 -23.35 8.98 -9.00
C GLU A 117 -24.47 8.54 -9.95
N ASN A 118 -24.36 7.31 -10.43
CA ASN A 118 -25.51 6.55 -10.85
C ASN A 118 -25.53 5.38 -9.88
N ASP A 119 -26.30 5.56 -8.82
CA ASP A 119 -26.79 4.47 -7.98
C ASP A 119 -27.70 3.57 -8.82
N GLU A 120 -27.11 2.74 -9.67
CA GLU A 120 -27.78 1.54 -10.15
C GLU A 120 -26.97 0.37 -9.63
N ASP A 121 -27.46 -0.23 -8.53
CA ASP A 121 -27.05 -1.53 -8.04
C ASP A 121 -27.06 -2.51 -9.22
N ILE A 122 -25.89 -2.78 -9.78
CA ILE A 122 -25.71 -3.82 -10.78
C ILE A 122 -25.89 -5.13 -10.03
N SER A 123 -27.12 -5.65 -10.10
CA SER A 123 -27.53 -6.93 -9.54
C SER A 123 -26.50 -8.02 -9.84
N ASP A 124 -26.19 -8.87 -8.87
CA ASP A 124 -25.21 -9.96 -8.97
C ASP A 124 -25.37 -10.82 -10.25
N ASP A 125 -26.58 -10.88 -10.82
CA ASP A 125 -26.87 -11.56 -12.08
C ASP A 125 -26.23 -10.90 -13.32
N GLU A 126 -26.05 -9.57 -13.33
CA GLU A 126 -25.39 -8.83 -14.41
C GLU A 126 -23.87 -9.08 -14.38
N GLN A 127 -23.27 -9.15 -13.19
CA GLN A 127 -21.85 -9.51 -13.03
C GLN A 127 -21.58 -10.95 -13.47
N LEU A 128 -22.49 -11.88 -13.16
CA LEU A 128 -22.37 -13.27 -13.58
C LEU A 128 -22.52 -13.43 -15.10
N LYS A 129 -23.39 -12.63 -15.74
CA LYS A 129 -23.49 -12.58 -17.21
C LYS A 129 -22.23 -12.03 -17.86
N LEU A 130 -21.64 -10.98 -17.29
CA LEU A 130 -20.41 -10.38 -17.83
C LEU A 130 -19.23 -11.36 -17.70
N ALA A 131 -19.08 -12.04 -16.55
CA ALA A 131 -18.06 -13.06 -16.35
C ALA A 131 -18.21 -14.26 -17.31
N MET A 132 -19.46 -14.67 -17.59
CA MET A 132 -19.74 -15.77 -18.52
C MET A 132 -19.46 -15.37 -19.98
N GLN A 133 -19.73 -14.12 -20.35
CA GLN A 133 -19.45 -13.58 -21.69
C GLN A 133 -17.94 -13.56 -22.00
N ILE A 134 -17.13 -13.16 -21.01
CA ILE A 134 -15.66 -13.10 -21.12
C ILE A 134 -15.09 -14.51 -21.30
N SER A 135 -15.55 -15.48 -20.51
CA SER A 135 -15.07 -16.87 -20.61
C SER A 135 -15.44 -17.56 -21.94
N LEU A 136 -16.52 -17.10 -22.61
CA LEU A 136 -16.90 -17.58 -23.94
C LEU A 136 -16.07 -16.95 -25.06
N GLN A 137 -15.53 -15.75 -24.86
CA GLN A 137 -14.64 -15.07 -25.82
C GLN A 137 -13.25 -15.71 -25.85
N ASP A 138 -12.71 -16.12 -24.69
CA ASP A 138 -11.42 -16.81 -24.60
C ASP A 138 -11.41 -18.18 -25.30
N LYS A 139 -12.56 -18.88 -25.34
CA LYS A 139 -12.68 -20.17 -26.06
C LYS A 139 -12.72 -20.05 -27.59
N GLN A 140 -12.85 -18.85 -28.16
CA GLN A 140 -12.85 -18.64 -29.61
C GLN A 140 -11.47 -18.20 -30.15
N GLN A 141 -10.46 -18.12 -29.27
CA GLN A 141 -9.13 -17.61 -29.58
C GLN A 141 -8.02 -18.61 -29.25
N GLU A 142 -8.30 -19.91 -29.36
CA GLU A 142 -7.23 -20.92 -29.37
C GLU A 142 -6.66 -21.02 -30.80
N PRO A 143 -5.37 -20.70 -31.02
CA PRO A 143 -4.75 -20.83 -32.33
C PRO A 143 -4.63 -22.32 -32.68
N GLN A 144 -5.26 -22.74 -33.79
CA GLN A 144 -4.97 -24.05 -34.36
C GLN A 144 -3.55 -24.03 -34.94
N LEU A 145 -2.63 -24.74 -34.28
CA LEU A 145 -1.45 -25.30 -34.90
C LEU A 145 -1.10 -26.65 -34.29
#